data_AF-A0A7T1MEU6-F1
#
_entry.id   AF-A0A7T1MEU6-F1
#
_cell.length_a   1.000
_cell.length_b   1.000
_cell.length_c   1.000
_cell.angle_alpha   90.00
_cell.angle_beta   90.00
_cell.angle_gamma   90.00
#
_symmetry.space_group_name_H-M   'P 1'
#
loop_
_entity.id
_entity.type
_entity.pdbx_description
1 polymer ?
#
loop_
_entity_poly.entity_id
_entity_poly.type
_entity_poly.pdbx_seq_one_letter_code
_entity_poly.pdbx_strand_id
1 'polypeptide(L)'
;MTDAPYLVALALVEFGGKRALPLSGKSQSAAAADAIDPGDDGRTLALELLLRLWQRSDEGPLQRAAGDPSLLLVELPMEAMRDQLPQLKANWVGGGDTEALLSSLGDLAIRAWRITIAKYEPVSFMAWP
;
A
#
# COMPACT_ATOMS: atom_id res chain seq x y z
N MET A 1 -19.65 -10.64 -15.71
CA MET A 1 -19.03 -9.32 -15.52
C MET A 1 -17.73 -9.57 -14.79
N THR A 2 -16.59 -9.19 -15.35
CA THR A 2 -15.32 -9.24 -14.62
C THR A 2 -15.40 -8.19 -13.52
N ASP A 3 -15.23 -8.58 -12.25
CA ASP A 3 -15.21 -7.63 -11.16
C ASP A 3 -14.08 -6.61 -11.38
N ALA A 4 -14.39 -5.33 -11.15
CA ALA A 4 -13.40 -4.27 -11.32
C ALA A 4 -12.25 -4.47 -10.31
N PRO A 5 -11.00 -4.25 -10.72
CA PRO A 5 -9.86 -4.38 -9.82
C PRO A 5 -9.96 -3.38 -8.67
N TYR A 6 -9.37 -3.74 -7.54
CA TYR A 6 -9.40 -2.97 -6.31
C TYR A 6 -8.05 -2.30 -6.08
N LEU A 7 -8.07 -0.98 -5.89
CA LEU A 7 -6.87 -0.21 -5.61
C LEU A 7 -6.71 -0.04 -4.10
N VAL A 8 -5.53 -0.37 -3.58
CA VAL A 8 -5.22 -0.33 -2.15
C VAL A 8 -3.93 0.46 -1.93
N ALA A 9 -3.99 1.53 -1.15
CA ALA A 9 -2.80 2.16 -0.59
C ALA A 9 -2.50 1.52 0.77
N LEU A 10 -1.25 1.10 0.98
CA LEU A 10 -0.82 0.45 2.22
C LEU A 10 0.55 0.94 2.68
N ALA A 11 0.77 0.86 4.00
CA ALA A 11 2.02 1.26 4.63
C ALA A 11 2.58 0.14 5.53
N LEU A 12 3.84 -0.26 5.33
CA LEU A 12 4.57 -1.17 6.23
C LEU A 12 5.34 -0.33 7.24
N VAL A 13 4.77 -0.15 8.43
CA VAL A 13 5.29 0.78 9.44
C VAL A 13 5.33 0.18 10.83
N GLU A 14 6.09 0.81 11.71
CA GLU A 14 6.04 0.59 13.14
C GLU A 14 5.65 1.89 13.85
N PHE A 15 4.78 1.78 14.85
CA PHE A 15 4.49 2.86 15.80
C PHE A 15 5.00 2.42 17.17
N GLY A 16 6.04 3.08 17.66
CA GLY A 16 6.66 2.72 18.95
C GLY A 16 7.13 1.26 19.02
N GLY A 17 7.71 0.76 17.92
CA GLY A 17 8.22 -0.62 17.80
C GLY A 17 7.15 -1.69 17.59
N LYS A 18 5.88 -1.32 17.39
CA LYS A 18 4.79 -2.24 17.06
C LYS A 18 4.46 -2.14 15.58
N ARG A 19 4.59 -3.26 14.86
CA ARG A 19 4.21 -3.34 13.44
C ARG A 19 2.74 -3.04 13.23
N ALA A 20 2.47 -2.26 12.20
CA ALA A 20 1.13 -1.96 11.73
C ALA A 20 1.13 -1.89 10.20
N LEU A 21 0.04 -2.39 9.61
CA LEU A 21 -0.25 -2.26 8.19
C LEU A 21 -1.50 -1.40 7.95
N PRO A 22 -1.43 -0.06 8.14
CA PRO A 22 -2.48 0.85 7.68
C PRO A 22 -2.74 0.63 6.20
N LEU A 23 -4.02 0.53 5.83
CA LEU A 23 -4.44 0.41 4.44
C LEU A 23 -5.77 1.13 4.21
N SER A 24 -5.94 1.67 3.00
CA SER A 24 -7.18 2.24 2.48
C SER A 24 -7.36 1.74 1.05
N GLY A 25 -8.59 1.53 0.61
CA GLY A 25 -8.81 1.09 -0.77
C GLY A 25 -10.20 1.39 -1.29
N LYS A 26 -10.33 1.30 -2.62
CA LYS A 26 -11.58 1.49 -3.36
C LYS A 26 -11.56 0.68 -4.65
N SER A 27 -12.74 0.30 -5.12
CA SER A 27 -12.89 -0.26 -6.47
C SER A 27 -12.55 0.79 -7.51
N GLN A 28 -11.79 0.43 -8.55
CA GLN A 28 -11.54 1.34 -9.66
C GLN A 28 -12.74 1.40 -10.60
N SER A 29 -13.05 2.59 -11.13
CA SER A 29 -13.80 2.71 -12.38
C SER A 29 -12.85 2.44 -13.55
N ALA A 30 -13.34 1.87 -14.64
CA ALA A 30 -12.55 1.20 -15.69
C ALA A 30 -11.51 2.07 -16.46
N ALA A 31 -11.26 3.32 -16.08
CA ALA A 31 -10.26 4.16 -16.73
C ALA A 31 -9.63 5.14 -15.73
N ALA A 32 -8.33 5.00 -15.46
CA ALA A 32 -7.45 6.13 -15.09
C ALA A 32 -5.98 5.74 -14.90
N ALA A 33 -5.67 4.49 -14.53
CA ALA A 33 -4.29 4.12 -14.19
C ALA A 33 -3.56 3.52 -15.40
N ASP A 34 -2.35 4.01 -15.70
CA ASP A 34 -1.38 3.36 -16.60
C ASP A 34 -0.13 2.94 -15.81
N ALA A 35 0.75 2.13 -16.39
CA ALA A 35 1.87 1.52 -15.65
C ALA A 35 2.74 2.54 -14.87
N ILE A 36 2.69 3.83 -15.21
CA ILE A 36 3.48 4.90 -14.61
C ILE A 36 2.61 5.81 -13.74
N ASP A 37 1.39 6.14 -14.17
CA ASP A 37 0.46 7.02 -13.45
C ASP A 37 -0.64 6.21 -12.74
N PRO A 38 -0.74 6.27 -11.40
CA PRO A 38 -1.81 5.62 -10.65
C PRO A 38 -3.18 6.32 -10.74
N GLY A 39 -3.27 7.44 -11.48
CA GLY A 39 -4.48 8.22 -11.66
C GLY A 39 -4.89 9.00 -10.41
N ASP A 40 -6.00 9.72 -10.51
CA ASP A 40 -6.51 10.55 -9.40
C ASP A 40 -6.91 9.71 -8.19
N ASP A 41 -7.50 8.54 -8.43
CA ASP A 41 -7.87 7.60 -7.36
C ASP A 41 -6.66 7.14 -6.55
N GLY A 42 -5.54 6.84 -7.22
CA GLY A 42 -4.29 6.48 -6.56
C GLY A 42 -3.68 7.63 -5.78
N ARG A 43 -3.70 8.84 -6.33
CA ARG A 43 -3.26 10.06 -5.63
C ARG A 43 -4.09 10.35 -4.39
N THR A 44 -5.41 10.23 -4.50
CA THR A 44 -6.34 10.41 -3.36
C THR A 44 -6.09 9.38 -2.28
N LEU A 45 -5.99 8.09 -2.63
CA LEU A 45 -5.70 7.03 -1.66
C LEU A 45 -4.34 7.21 -0.97
N ALA A 46 -3.31 7.64 -1.72
CA ALA A 46 -2.01 7.94 -1.15
C ALA A 46 -2.10 9.07 -0.11
N LEU A 47 -2.81 10.16 -0.42
CA LEU A 47 -3.03 11.26 0.53
C LEU A 47 -3.78 10.79 1.78
N GLU A 48 -4.87 10.02 1.61
CA GLU A 48 -5.64 9.49 2.73
C GLU A 48 -4.81 8.58 3.63
N LEU A 49 -3.96 7.73 3.04
CA LEU A 49 -3.02 6.89 3.78
C LEU A 49 -2.03 7.74 4.58
N LEU A 50 -1.44 8.78 3.98
CA LEU A 50 -0.51 9.68 4.65
C LEU A 50 -1.17 10.44 5.80
N LEU A 51 -2.40 10.93 5.62
CA LEU A 51 -3.18 11.57 6.68
C LEU A 51 -3.51 10.59 7.81
N ARG A 52 -3.76 9.32 7.51
CA ARG A 52 -3.96 8.28 8.52
C ARG A 52 -2.67 7.97 9.29
N LEU A 53 -1.52 7.94 8.62
CA LEU A 53 -0.23 7.80 9.29
C LEU A 53 0.06 8.98 10.22
N TRP A 54 -0.27 10.20 9.80
CA TRP A 54 -0.19 11.41 10.62
C TRP A 54 -1.10 11.31 11.85
N GLN A 55 -2.37 10.93 11.69
CA GLN A 55 -3.28 10.76 12.83
C GLN A 55 -2.78 9.72 13.83
N ARG A 56 -2.15 8.65 13.35
CA ARG A 56 -1.59 7.60 14.21
C ARG A 56 -0.21 7.94 14.77
N SER A 57 0.39 9.09 14.44
CA SER A 57 1.67 9.49 15.03
C SER A 57 1.59 9.73 16.54
N ASP A 58 0.38 9.92 17.07
CA ASP A 58 0.12 9.99 18.51
C ASP A 58 0.33 8.64 19.22
N GLU A 59 0.32 7.52 18.50
CA GLU A 59 0.54 6.17 19.06
C GLU A 59 2.02 5.89 19.38
N GLY A 60 2.94 6.71 18.84
CA GLY A 60 4.37 6.61 19.08
C GLY A 60 5.21 6.99 17.84
N PRO A 61 6.55 6.98 17.96
CA PRO A 61 7.43 7.28 16.84
C PRO A 61 7.14 6.40 15.64
N LEU A 62 6.88 7.03 14.49
CA LEU A 62 6.66 6.36 13.21
C LEU A 62 8.01 5.93 12.62
N GLN A 63 8.12 4.65 12.24
CA GLN A 63 9.27 4.10 11.53
C GLN A 63 8.83 3.28 10.31
N ARG A 64 9.65 3.31 9.26
CA ARG A 64 9.48 2.48 8.05
C ARG A 64 9.96 1.07 8.34
N ALA A 65 9.08 0.08 8.17
CA ALA A 65 9.40 -1.31 8.52
C ALA A 65 10.02 -2.11 7.35
N ALA A 66 9.94 -1.60 6.12
CA ALA A 66 10.47 -2.24 4.92
C ALA A 66 11.42 -1.34 4.13
N GLY A 67 11.92 -0.26 4.73
CA GLY A 67 12.75 0.72 4.01
C GLY A 67 11.97 1.39 2.88
N ASP A 68 12.48 1.30 1.66
CA ASP A 68 11.89 1.92 0.48
C ASP A 68 10.48 1.41 0.11
N PRO A 69 10.19 0.09 0.05
CA PRO A 69 8.84 -0.43 -0.21
C PRO A 69 7.87 -0.32 0.99
N SER A 70 8.07 0.64 1.90
CA SER A 70 7.17 0.82 3.05
C SER A 70 5.89 1.57 2.71
N LEU A 71 5.79 2.21 1.55
CA LEU A 71 4.58 2.88 1.07
C LEU A 71 4.27 2.38 -0.33
N LEU A 72 3.20 1.62 -0.45
CA LEU A 72 2.81 0.97 -1.70
C LEU A 72 1.38 1.35 -2.06
N LEU A 73 1.15 1.43 -3.36
CA LEU A 73 -0.17 1.42 -3.97
C LEU A 73 -0.25 0.15 -4.82
N VAL A 74 -1.22 -0.72 -4.57
CA VAL A 74 -1.36 -2.01 -5.24
C VAL A 74 -2.75 -2.15 -5.84
N GLU A 75 -2.81 -2.56 -7.08
CA GLU A 75 -4.03 -2.92 -7.78
C GLU A 75 -4.18 -4.45 -7.71
N LEU A 76 -5.27 -4.93 -7.11
CA LEU A 76 -5.49 -6.33 -6.80
C LEU A 76 -6.79 -6.83 -7.45
N PRO A 77 -6.85 -8.12 -7.85
CA PRO A 77 -8.13 -8.78 -8.08
C PRO A 77 -9.01 -8.73 -6.82
N MET A 78 -10.34 -8.65 -6.99
CA MET A 78 -11.28 -8.58 -5.87
C MET A 78 -11.10 -9.75 -4.87
N GLU A 79 -10.92 -10.96 -5.38
CA GLU A 79 -10.68 -12.17 -4.56
C GLU A 79 -9.39 -12.04 -3.73
N ALA A 80 -8.32 -11.53 -4.33
CA ALA A 80 -7.05 -11.34 -3.64
C ALA A 80 -7.14 -10.27 -2.53
N MET A 81 -7.87 -9.19 -2.80
CA MET A 81 -8.15 -8.15 -1.80
C MET A 81 -8.97 -8.70 -0.63
N ARG A 82 -9.94 -9.56 -0.90
CA ARG A 82 -10.86 -10.10 0.12
C ARG A 82 -10.24 -11.20 0.98
N ASP A 83 -9.53 -12.14 0.36
CA ASP A 83 -9.13 -13.38 1.02
C ASP A 83 -7.64 -13.42 1.37
N GLN A 84 -6.78 -12.94 0.46
CA GLN A 84 -5.34 -13.09 0.60
C GLN A 84 -4.70 -11.91 1.34
N LEU A 85 -5.10 -10.67 1.03
CA LEU A 85 -4.55 -9.47 1.67
C LEU A 85 -4.75 -9.45 3.20
N PRO A 86 -5.92 -9.81 3.77
CA PRO A 86 -6.08 -9.86 5.22
C PRO A 86 -5.17 -10.90 5.88
N GLN A 87 -4.95 -12.05 5.23
CA GLN A 87 -4.07 -13.10 5.74
C GLN A 87 -2.60 -12.64 5.71
N LEU A 88 -2.15 -12.04 4.60
CA LEU A 88 -0.82 -11.47 4.47
C LEU A 88 -0.56 -10.41 5.55
N LYS A 89 -1.54 -9.50 5.77
CA LYS A 89 -1.50 -8.50 6.83
C LYS A 89 -1.37 -9.15 8.21
N ALA A 90 -2.23 -10.11 8.54
CA ALA A 90 -2.23 -10.76 9.85
C ALA A 90 -0.89 -11.46 10.12
N ASN A 91 -0.36 -12.18 9.14
CA ASN A 91 0.92 -12.87 9.22
C ASN A 91 2.07 -11.90 9.50
N TRP A 92 2.16 -10.80 8.74
CA TRP A 92 3.26 -9.84 8.88
C TRP A 92 3.20 -9.04 10.18
N VAL A 93 2.00 -8.58 10.58
CA VAL A 93 1.77 -7.92 11.87
C VAL A 93 2.11 -8.86 13.04
N GLY A 94 1.86 -10.16 12.88
CA GLY A 94 2.21 -11.20 13.84
C GLY A 94 3.71 -11.55 13.92
N GLY A 95 4.58 -10.85 13.17
CA GLY A 95 6.03 -11.10 13.17
C GLY A 95 6.55 -11.87 11.97
N GLY A 96 5.72 -12.09 10.94
CA GLY A 96 6.14 -12.72 9.69
C GLY A 96 7.24 -11.96 8.95
N ASP A 97 7.86 -12.63 7.99
CA ASP A 97 8.97 -12.09 7.21
C ASP A 97 8.52 -10.97 6.25
N THR A 98 9.30 -9.89 6.18
CA THR A 98 8.97 -8.72 5.34
C THR A 98 9.20 -9.03 3.87
N GLU A 99 10.25 -9.75 3.49
CA GLU A 99 10.53 -10.08 2.08
C GLU A 99 9.46 -11.02 1.53
N ALA A 100 9.03 -12.00 2.33
CA ALA A 100 7.93 -12.91 1.99
C ALA A 100 6.60 -12.16 1.78
N LEU A 101 6.29 -11.16 2.63
CA LEU A 101 5.12 -10.31 2.44
C LEU A 101 5.23 -9.54 1.12
N LEU A 102 6.37 -8.91 0.84
CA LEU A 102 6.57 -8.10 -0.37
C LEU A 102 6.49 -8.96 -1.64
N SER A 103 7.11 -10.14 -1.64
CA SER A 103 7.00 -11.10 -2.75
C SER A 103 5.56 -11.50 -2.98
N SER A 104 4.83 -11.85 -1.91
CA SER A 104 3.42 -12.25 -2.03
C SER A 104 2.54 -11.10 -2.53
N LEU A 105 2.83 -9.85 -2.15
CA LEU A 105 2.10 -8.69 -2.67
C LEU A 105 2.37 -8.47 -4.16
N GLY A 106 3.62 -8.63 -4.62
CA GLY A 106 3.97 -8.55 -6.03
C GLY A 106 3.27 -9.64 -6.87
N ASP A 107 3.25 -10.89 -6.38
CA ASP A 107 2.60 -12.01 -7.07
C ASP A 107 1.07 -11.84 -7.21
N LEU A 108 0.44 -11.12 -6.27
CA LEU A 108 -1.00 -10.86 -6.29
C LEU A 108 -1.39 -9.59 -7.04
N ALA A 109 -0.46 -8.65 -7.19
CA ALA A 109 -0.73 -7.38 -7.83
C ALA A 109 -0.95 -7.56 -9.32
N ILE A 110 -2.05 -7.01 -9.82
CA ILE A 110 -2.19 -6.74 -11.26
C ILE A 110 -1.10 -5.76 -11.65
N ARG A 111 -0.96 -4.69 -10.85
CA ARG A 111 0.01 -3.61 -10.98
C ARG A 111 0.28 -2.98 -9.61
N ALA A 112 1.46 -2.42 -9.43
CA ALA A 112 1.81 -1.75 -8.20
C ALA A 112 2.76 -0.58 -8.40
N TRP A 113 2.75 0.32 -7.42
CA TRP A 113 3.64 1.47 -7.35
C TRP A 113 4.20 1.62 -5.95
N ARG A 114 5.46 2.03 -5.91
CA ARG A 114 6.09 2.59 -4.72
C ARG A 114 5.79 4.08 -4.68
N ILE A 115 5.30 4.55 -3.54
CA ILE A 115 5.09 5.96 -3.27
C ILE A 115 6.38 6.54 -2.70
N THR A 116 6.96 7.52 -3.37
CA THR A 116 8.21 8.16 -2.95
C THR A 116 8.02 9.61 -2.57
N ILE A 117 8.73 9.98 -1.51
CA ILE A 117 8.73 11.32 -0.93
C ILE A 117 10.19 11.69 -0.70
N ALA A 118 10.64 12.73 -1.38
CA ALA A 118 11.94 13.32 -1.16
C ALA A 118 11.79 14.75 -0.66
N LYS A 119 12.82 15.25 0.02
CA LYS A 119 12.80 16.60 0.58
C LYS A 119 12.72 17.62 -0.56
N TYR A 120 11.73 18.51 -0.50
CA TYR A 120 11.46 19.54 -1.52
C TYR A 120 10.99 19.02 -2.89
N GLU A 121 10.59 17.76 -2.98
CA GLU A 121 10.02 17.18 -4.19
C GLU A 121 8.54 16.84 -4.01
N PRO A 122 7.74 16.87 -5.08
CA PRO A 122 6.38 16.34 -5.02
C PRO A 122 6.37 14.85 -4.74
N VAL A 123 5.24 14.36 -4.22
CA VAL A 123 4.99 12.91 -4.14
C VAL A 123 5.08 12.32 -5.54
N SER A 124 5.86 11.26 -5.68
CA SER A 124 6.08 10.55 -6.92
C SER A 124 5.66 9.09 -6.78
N PHE A 125 5.31 8.48 -7.92
CA PHE A 125 4.95 7.08 -8.01
C PHE A 125 5.90 6.41 -9.00
N MET A 126 6.49 5.30 -8.57
CA MET A 126 7.36 4.48 -9.41
C MET A 126 6.78 3.09 -9.51
N ALA A 127 6.76 2.51 -10.70
CA ALA A 127 6.38 1.11 -10.87
C ALA A 127 7.15 0.23 -9.88
N TRP A 128 6.43 -0.64 -9.18
CA TRP A 128 6.95 -1.59 -8.21
C TRP A 128 6.60 -2.99 -8.71
N PRO A 129 7.52 -3.96 -8.58
CA PRO A 129 7.43 -5.26 -9.24
C PRO A 129 6.12 -5.98 -9.02
#